data_AF-A0A954PA88-F1
#
_entry.id   AF-A0A954PA88-F1
#
_cell.length_a   1.000
_cell.length_b   1.000
_cell.length_c   1.000
_cell.angle_alpha   90.00
_cell.angle_beta   90.00
_cell.angle_gamma   90.00
#
_symmetry.space_group_name_H-M   'P 1'
#
loop_
_entity.id
_entity.type
_entity.pdbx_description
1 polymer ?
#
loop_
_entity_poly.entity_id
_entity_poly.type
_entity_poly.pdbx_seq_one_letter_code
_entity_poly.pdbx_strand_id
1 'polypeptide(L)'
;MNYSSLPTRALATATIRSTVYRAVVLTGLLFGPWMQTAVGQIVVLSEGDPSVAWLDAQTEHIESQLADTSVQDELRLELESQRKWLRAWQPGSLSDRALWQTKSKKRLGSEPSLDPNRSASALRRQLLGPGARPTARDTSQLERLLKENHEDLGIRQLHLHWLDQDQYRKAYCVEIAQSAQRVYDMIDKLPRQDDQTRLAAIYCAYRRARALAYRELPEVIAKRPIQNPDEFQTQLLSAYELLRSLAGPQAAEFILLDVRMLRRDHWNGTALCLLEDHADVIDRKWYLKKRRDILRDLHWTFPADEAAAIYAQSFPEEAAAEEQL
;
A
#
# COMPACT_ATOMS: atom_id res chain seq x y z
N MET A 1 -8.34 -26.82 -28.55
CA MET A 1 -9.04 -25.51 -28.56
C MET A 1 -7.98 -24.43 -28.59
N ASN A 2 -7.92 -23.69 -29.69
CA ASN A 2 -6.91 -22.66 -29.96
C ASN A 2 -7.13 -21.46 -29.04
N TYR A 3 -6.17 -21.19 -28.16
CA TYR A 3 -6.09 -19.91 -27.45
C TYR A 3 -5.24 -18.95 -28.27
N SER A 4 -5.92 -17.95 -28.82
CA SER A 4 -5.32 -16.82 -29.52
C SER A 4 -4.39 -16.03 -28.61
N SER A 5 -3.23 -15.68 -29.17
CA SER A 5 -2.17 -14.83 -28.64
C SER A 5 -2.67 -13.48 -28.13
N LEU A 6 -2.38 -13.17 -26.86
CA LEU A 6 -2.42 -11.81 -26.33
C LEU A 6 -1.12 -11.06 -26.67
N PRO A 7 -1.17 -9.74 -26.93
CA PRO A 7 -0.01 -8.99 -27.38
C PRO A 7 0.99 -8.72 -26.23
N THR A 8 2.21 -9.21 -26.43
CA THR A 8 3.42 -8.91 -25.66
C THR A 8 3.76 -7.42 -25.75
N ARG A 9 3.24 -6.60 -24.83
CA ARG A 9 3.55 -5.16 -24.75
C ARG A 9 3.83 -4.64 -23.33
N ALA A 10 4.32 -5.50 -22.43
CA ALA A 10 4.56 -5.13 -21.03
C ALA A 10 6.05 -4.94 -20.65
N LEU A 11 7.01 -5.21 -21.54
CA LEU A 11 8.45 -5.19 -21.18
C LEU A 11 9.22 -3.94 -21.65
N ALA A 12 8.60 -3.01 -22.38
CA ALA A 12 9.27 -1.81 -22.89
C ALA A 12 9.04 -0.53 -22.06
N THR A 13 8.08 -0.52 -21.14
CA THR A 13 7.69 0.67 -20.36
C THR A 13 8.50 0.86 -19.07
N ALA A 14 9.11 -0.19 -18.52
CA ALA A 14 9.91 -0.09 -17.30
C ALA A 14 11.22 0.70 -17.50
N THR A 15 11.87 0.55 -18.65
CA THR A 15 13.15 1.24 -18.96
C THR A 15 12.93 2.71 -19.37
N ILE A 16 11.78 3.03 -19.98
CA ILE A 16 11.42 4.40 -20.36
C ILE A 16 11.04 5.23 -19.12
N ARG A 17 10.36 4.64 -18.13
CA ARG A 17 9.96 5.31 -16.88
C ARG A 17 11.15 5.77 -16.01
N SER A 18 12.27 5.04 -16.05
CA SER A 18 13.53 5.42 -15.38
C SER A 18 14.27 6.57 -16.08
N THR A 19 14.18 6.65 -17.41
CA THR A 19 14.97 7.60 -18.21
C THR A 19 14.33 9.00 -18.23
N VAL A 20 13.00 9.09 -18.19
CA VAL A 20 12.27 10.37 -18.02
C VAL A 20 12.59 11.00 -16.66
N TYR A 21 12.76 10.19 -15.61
CA TYR A 21 13.12 10.66 -14.26
C TYR A 21 14.51 11.32 -14.22
N ARG A 22 15.48 10.83 -15.00
CA ARG A 22 16.82 11.45 -15.08
C ARG A 22 16.84 12.75 -15.89
N ALA A 23 15.95 12.92 -16.86
CA ALA A 23 15.86 14.15 -17.65
C ALA A 23 15.18 15.29 -16.89
N VAL A 24 14.15 14.99 -16.10
CA VAL A 24 13.45 15.97 -15.25
C VAL A 24 14.32 16.42 -14.08
N VAL A 25 15.16 15.53 -13.53
CA VAL A 25 16.10 15.88 -12.45
C VAL A 25 17.28 16.75 -12.94
N LEU A 26 17.67 16.68 -14.22
CA LEU A 26 18.80 17.48 -14.74
C LEU A 26 18.42 18.89 -15.23
N THR A 27 17.16 19.16 -15.56
CA THR A 27 16.73 20.52 -15.93
C THR A 27 16.29 21.37 -14.73
N GLY A 28 16.05 20.75 -13.57
CA GLY A 28 15.79 21.45 -12.30
C GLY A 28 17.03 21.93 -11.54
N LEU A 29 18.25 21.65 -12.04
CA LEU A 29 19.51 21.96 -11.33
C LEU A 29 20.07 23.37 -11.57
N LEU A 30 19.40 24.21 -12.37
CA LEU A 30 19.80 25.61 -12.58
C LEU A 30 18.86 26.63 -11.91
N PHE A 31 17.75 26.20 -11.31
CA PHE A 31 16.89 27.03 -10.47
C PHE A 31 16.46 26.21 -9.26
N GLY A 32 17.12 26.42 -8.12
CA GLY A 32 17.04 25.54 -6.96
C GLY A 32 15.63 25.43 -6.33
N PRO A 33 15.38 24.36 -5.55
CA PRO A 33 14.10 24.05 -4.89
C PRO A 33 13.75 24.98 -3.72
N TRP A 34 14.43 26.11 -3.57
CA TRP A 34 14.25 27.07 -2.47
C TRP A 34 13.32 28.24 -2.81
N MET A 35 12.79 28.32 -4.04
CA MET A 35 11.85 29.38 -4.44
C MET A 35 10.40 28.92 -4.60
N GLN A 36 10.09 27.63 -4.71
CA GLN A 36 8.70 27.17 -4.80
C GLN A 36 7.97 27.19 -3.45
N THR A 37 8.69 27.22 -2.33
CA THR A 37 8.13 27.43 -0.99
C THR A 37 7.93 28.91 -0.61
N ALA A 38 8.50 29.86 -1.36
CA ALA A 38 8.48 31.28 -0.98
C ALA A 38 7.30 32.07 -1.57
N VAL A 39 6.63 31.58 -2.60
CA VAL A 39 5.53 32.32 -3.26
C VAL A 39 4.18 32.16 -2.53
N GLY A 40 4.07 31.23 -1.58
CA GLY A 40 2.86 31.03 -0.77
C GLY A 40 2.87 31.64 0.64
N GLN A 41 3.95 32.31 1.07
CA GLN A 41 4.10 32.75 2.48
C GLN A 41 4.06 34.26 2.71
N ILE A 42 3.76 35.09 1.70
CA ILE A 42 3.63 36.55 1.88
C ILE A 42 2.32 37.06 1.27
N VAL A 43 1.19 36.70 1.90
CA VAL A 43 -0.02 37.53 1.95
C VAL A 43 -0.59 37.39 3.37
N VAL A 44 0.13 37.92 4.36
CA VAL A 44 -0.36 38.09 5.74
C VAL A 44 -0.65 39.57 5.93
N LEU A 45 -1.56 40.14 5.14
CA LEU A 45 -2.12 41.49 5.35
C LEU A 45 -3.51 41.63 4.69
N SER A 46 -4.50 40.83 5.11
CA SER A 46 -5.94 41.18 5.07
C SER A 46 -6.78 40.09 5.74
N GLU A 47 -7.49 40.43 6.82
CA GLU A 47 -8.70 39.88 7.49
C GLU A 47 -9.35 38.50 7.14
N GLY A 48 -8.68 37.57 6.46
CA GLY A 48 -9.22 36.27 6.06
C GLY A 48 -8.69 35.10 6.89
N ASP A 49 -9.45 34.00 6.91
CA ASP A 49 -9.00 32.71 7.45
C ASP A 49 -7.79 32.21 6.63
N PRO A 50 -6.60 32.04 7.23
CA PRO A 50 -5.39 31.64 6.52
C PRO A 50 -5.52 30.29 5.82
N SER A 51 -6.38 29.39 6.32
CA SER A 51 -6.62 28.09 5.71
C SER A 51 -7.42 28.19 4.40
N VAL A 52 -8.34 29.16 4.32
CA VAL A 52 -9.12 29.47 3.11
C VAL A 52 -8.22 30.10 2.06
N ALA A 53 -7.42 31.11 2.44
CA ALA A 53 -6.46 31.73 1.52
C ALA A 53 -5.44 30.72 0.97
N TRP A 54 -4.99 29.78 1.80
CA TRP A 54 -4.13 28.68 1.37
C TRP A 54 -4.84 27.75 0.38
N LEU A 55 -6.09 27.36 0.65
CA LEU A 55 -6.88 26.51 -0.24
C LEU A 55 -7.06 27.15 -1.62
N ASP A 56 -7.40 28.44 -1.66
CA ASP A 56 -7.56 29.20 -2.89
C ASP A 56 -6.26 29.22 -3.70
N ALA A 57 -5.14 29.53 -3.04
CA ALA A 57 -3.82 29.57 -3.68
C ALA A 57 -3.39 28.20 -4.23
N GLN A 58 -3.61 27.10 -3.49
CA GLN A 58 -3.30 25.75 -3.97
C GLN A 58 -4.18 25.37 -5.16
N THR A 59 -5.47 25.69 -5.10
CA THR A 59 -6.42 25.40 -6.18
C THR A 59 -6.04 26.17 -7.44
N GLU A 60 -5.74 27.46 -7.34
CA GLU A 60 -5.28 28.29 -8.47
C GLU A 60 -3.99 27.73 -9.08
N HIS A 61 -3.03 27.35 -8.25
CA HIS A 61 -1.78 26.76 -8.72
C HIS A 61 -2.02 25.50 -9.56
N ILE A 62 -2.82 24.56 -9.06
CA ILE A 62 -3.13 23.31 -9.77
C ILE A 62 -3.92 23.59 -11.06
N GLU A 63 -4.88 24.51 -11.06
CA GLU A 63 -5.63 24.86 -12.27
C GLU A 63 -4.72 25.50 -13.33
N SER A 64 -3.74 26.32 -12.92
CA SER A 64 -2.75 26.89 -13.84
C SER A 64 -1.90 25.81 -14.51
N GLN A 65 -1.50 24.76 -13.77
CA GLN A 65 -0.77 23.62 -14.32
C GLN A 65 -1.64 22.77 -15.23
N LEU A 66 -2.92 22.55 -14.88
CA LEU A 66 -3.86 21.81 -15.72
C LEU A 66 -4.20 22.54 -17.02
N ALA A 67 -4.16 23.87 -17.04
CA ALA A 67 -4.36 24.67 -18.24
C ALA A 67 -3.20 24.55 -19.26
N ASP A 68 -2.01 24.13 -18.81
CA ASP A 68 -0.89 23.89 -19.70
C ASP A 68 -1.08 22.58 -20.51
N THR A 69 -1.31 22.75 -21.81
CA THR A 69 -1.48 21.64 -22.75
C THR A 69 -0.25 20.75 -22.90
N SER A 70 0.94 21.22 -22.49
CA SER A 70 2.19 20.46 -22.56
C SER A 70 2.36 19.45 -21.42
N VAL A 71 1.53 19.53 -20.38
CA VAL A 71 1.53 18.58 -19.26
C VAL A 71 1.23 17.17 -19.75
N GLN A 72 2.08 16.23 -19.35
CA GLN A 72 1.94 14.81 -19.68
C GLN A 72 0.65 14.23 -19.06
N ASP A 73 0.02 13.29 -19.77
CA ASP A 73 -1.26 12.71 -19.36
C ASP A 73 -1.22 12.05 -17.97
N GLU A 74 -0.13 11.35 -17.64
CA GLU A 74 0.03 10.76 -16.30
C GLU A 74 0.02 11.86 -15.23
N LEU A 75 0.85 12.91 -15.36
CA LEU A 75 0.89 14.04 -14.43
C LEU A 75 -0.45 14.79 -14.35
N ARG A 76 -1.18 14.90 -15.47
CA ARG A 76 -2.52 15.50 -15.49
C ARG A 76 -3.48 14.75 -14.57
N LEU A 77 -3.45 13.42 -14.55
CA LEU A 77 -4.30 12.60 -13.65
C LEU A 77 -4.00 12.82 -12.17
N GLU A 78 -2.73 13.04 -11.82
CA GLU A 78 -2.31 13.39 -10.46
C GLU A 78 -2.87 14.73 -10.03
N LEU A 79 -2.69 15.75 -10.87
CA LEU A 79 -3.19 17.11 -10.62
C LEU A 79 -4.72 17.13 -10.53
N GLU A 80 -5.41 16.37 -11.38
CA GLU A 80 -6.86 16.21 -11.30
C GLU A 80 -7.31 15.55 -9.98
N SER A 81 -6.55 14.57 -9.49
CA SER A 81 -6.82 13.92 -8.20
C SER A 81 -6.59 14.87 -7.03
N GLN A 82 -5.52 15.67 -7.06
CA GLN A 82 -5.27 16.71 -6.06
C GLN A 82 -6.38 17.76 -6.05
N ARG A 83 -6.75 18.27 -7.23
CA ARG A 83 -7.86 19.21 -7.41
C ARG A 83 -9.18 18.64 -6.88
N LYS A 84 -9.49 17.38 -7.20
CA LYS A 84 -10.71 16.70 -6.71
C LYS A 84 -10.76 16.72 -5.19
N TRP A 85 -9.65 16.40 -4.52
CA TRP A 85 -9.59 16.38 -3.06
C TRP A 85 -9.74 17.77 -2.46
N LEU A 86 -8.98 18.76 -2.96
CA LEU A 86 -9.05 20.15 -2.47
C LEU A 86 -10.45 20.75 -2.61
N ARG A 87 -11.15 20.48 -3.72
CA ARG A 87 -12.54 20.93 -3.91
C ARG A 87 -13.54 20.28 -2.95
N ALA A 88 -13.22 19.10 -2.41
CA ALA A 88 -14.08 18.37 -1.48
C ALA A 88 -13.81 18.74 -0.02
N TRP A 89 -12.59 19.19 0.30
CA TRP A 89 -12.24 19.62 1.65
C TRP A 89 -12.63 21.08 1.90
N GLN A 90 -13.28 21.33 3.02
CA GLN A 90 -13.45 22.68 3.57
C GLN A 90 -12.62 22.79 4.85
N PRO A 91 -11.92 23.90 5.09
CA PRO A 91 -11.13 24.03 6.31
C PRO A 91 -11.97 23.83 7.58
N GLY A 92 -11.48 22.97 8.50
CA GLY A 92 -12.17 22.66 9.75
C GLY A 92 -13.36 21.68 9.62
N SER A 93 -13.59 21.11 8.42
CA SER A 93 -14.69 20.18 8.15
C SER A 93 -14.27 18.70 8.05
N LEU A 94 -12.98 18.41 8.13
CA LEU A 94 -12.49 17.05 8.04
C LEU A 94 -13.05 16.23 9.21
N SER A 95 -13.45 14.99 8.92
CA SER A 95 -14.03 14.09 9.91
C SER A 95 -13.33 12.73 9.88
N ASP A 96 -13.81 11.78 10.65
CA ASP A 96 -13.33 10.40 10.60
C ASP A 96 -13.89 9.59 9.43
N ARG A 97 -14.66 10.22 8.54
CA ARG A 97 -15.27 9.63 7.34
C ARG A 97 -14.62 10.16 6.06
N ALA A 98 -14.92 9.48 4.95
CA ALA A 98 -14.54 9.92 3.62
C ALA A 98 -15.17 11.28 3.26
N LEU A 99 -14.45 12.06 2.45
CA LEU A 99 -14.94 13.34 1.93
C LEU A 99 -16.08 13.19 0.90
N TRP A 100 -16.25 12.00 0.32
CA TRP A 100 -17.32 11.72 -0.63
C TRP A 100 -17.81 10.27 -0.49
N GLN A 101 -18.89 9.95 -1.21
CA GLN A 101 -19.45 8.61 -1.21
C GLN A 101 -18.43 7.58 -1.72
N THR A 102 -18.16 6.56 -0.91
CA THR A 102 -17.22 5.50 -1.24
C THR A 102 -17.72 4.66 -2.41
N LYS A 103 -16.79 4.18 -3.23
CA LYS A 103 -17.09 3.21 -4.28
C LYS A 103 -17.05 1.83 -3.64
N SER A 104 -18.19 1.40 -3.07
CA SER A 104 -18.28 0.07 -2.47
C SER A 104 -18.00 -0.99 -3.54
N LYS A 105 -16.83 -1.65 -3.43
CA LYS A 105 -16.48 -2.80 -4.25
C LYS A 105 -16.79 -4.09 -3.52
N LYS A 106 -17.19 -5.09 -4.29
CA LYS A 106 -17.40 -6.45 -3.78
C LYS A 106 -16.10 -6.96 -3.17
N ARG A 107 -16.16 -7.34 -1.91
CA ARG A 107 -15.08 -8.05 -1.21
C ARG A 107 -14.87 -9.44 -1.81
N LEU A 108 -13.61 -9.84 -2.02
CA LEU A 108 -13.19 -11.17 -2.45
C LEU A 108 -13.55 -12.25 -1.42
N GLY A 109 -13.72 -11.87 -0.14
CA GLY A 109 -14.04 -12.78 0.97
C GLY A 109 -12.80 -13.18 1.77
N SER A 110 -13.00 -13.98 2.83
CA SER A 110 -11.90 -14.39 3.70
C SER A 110 -11.01 -15.44 3.05
N GLU A 111 -9.71 -15.36 3.31
CA GLU A 111 -8.76 -16.37 2.83
C GLU A 111 -9.12 -17.77 3.33
N PRO A 112 -9.18 -18.78 2.44
CA PRO A 112 -9.45 -20.14 2.85
C PRO A 112 -8.23 -20.79 3.50
N SER A 113 -8.50 -21.69 4.45
CA SER A 113 -7.48 -22.58 5.03
C SER A 113 -7.34 -23.81 4.15
N LEU A 114 -6.28 -23.86 3.34
CA LEU A 114 -5.97 -25.05 2.55
C LEU A 114 -5.37 -26.10 3.50
N ASP A 115 -5.91 -27.32 3.47
CA ASP A 115 -5.38 -28.47 4.23
C ASP A 115 -5.82 -29.80 3.61
N PRO A 116 -5.39 -30.10 2.37
CA PRO A 116 -5.89 -31.26 1.62
C PRO A 116 -5.62 -32.59 2.34
N ASN A 117 -4.51 -32.69 3.08
CA ASN A 117 -4.10 -33.89 3.81
C ASN A 117 -4.56 -33.91 5.27
N ARG A 118 -5.23 -32.84 5.75
CA ARG A 118 -5.64 -32.65 7.15
C ARG A 118 -4.46 -32.62 8.14
N SER A 119 -3.25 -32.37 7.66
CA SER A 119 -2.01 -32.37 8.44
C SER A 119 -1.86 -31.11 9.30
N ALA A 120 -2.48 -30.00 8.90
CA ALA A 120 -2.29 -28.69 9.54
C ALA A 120 -3.42 -28.30 10.51
N SER A 121 -4.63 -28.85 10.34
CA SER A 121 -5.85 -28.39 11.01
C SER A 121 -5.77 -28.35 12.53
N ALA A 122 -5.18 -29.36 13.17
CA ALA A 122 -5.07 -29.41 14.62
C ALA A 122 -4.15 -28.30 15.16
N LEU A 123 -2.96 -28.17 14.57
CA LEU A 123 -1.99 -27.16 14.97
C LEU A 123 -2.44 -25.74 14.59
N ARG A 124 -3.16 -25.58 13.47
CA ARG A 124 -3.76 -24.30 13.06
C ARG A 124 -4.71 -23.77 14.13
N ARG A 125 -5.55 -24.61 14.72
CA ARG A 125 -6.43 -24.21 15.82
C ARG A 125 -5.66 -23.80 17.07
N GLN A 126 -4.54 -24.47 17.37
CA GLN A 126 -3.69 -24.15 18.53
C GLN A 126 -2.94 -22.84 18.34
N LEU A 127 -2.44 -22.57 17.13
CA LEU A 127 -1.63 -21.40 16.82
C LEU A 127 -2.48 -20.14 16.52
N LEU A 128 -3.56 -20.30 15.75
CA LEU A 128 -4.30 -19.20 15.12
C LEU A 128 -5.80 -19.21 15.42
N GLY A 129 -6.28 -20.15 16.24
CA GLY A 129 -7.69 -20.25 16.60
C GLY A 129 -8.17 -19.10 17.49
N PRO A 130 -9.49 -18.88 17.59
CA PRO A 130 -10.05 -17.91 18.53
C PRO A 130 -9.59 -18.20 19.96
N GLY A 131 -8.98 -17.20 20.62
CA GLY A 131 -8.44 -17.34 21.98
C GLY A 131 -7.16 -18.18 22.08
N ALA A 132 -6.50 -18.48 20.95
CA ALA A 132 -5.22 -19.18 20.94
C ALA A 132 -4.18 -18.48 21.81
N ARG A 133 -3.46 -19.28 22.61
CA ARG A 133 -2.31 -18.84 23.42
C ARG A 133 -1.10 -19.71 23.04
N PRO A 134 -0.53 -19.47 21.84
CA PRO A 134 0.53 -20.29 21.30
C PRO A 134 1.75 -20.28 22.23
N THR A 135 2.37 -21.44 22.40
CA THR A 135 3.55 -21.66 23.22
C THR A 135 4.76 -21.97 22.35
N ALA A 136 5.96 -21.92 22.93
CA ALA A 136 7.18 -22.35 22.24
C ALA A 136 7.08 -23.80 21.72
N ARG A 137 6.33 -24.66 22.43
CA ARG A 137 6.09 -26.05 22.02
C ARG A 137 5.32 -26.13 20.70
N ASP A 138 4.33 -25.27 20.50
CA ASP A 138 3.51 -25.26 19.29
C ASP A 138 4.34 -24.81 18.08
N THR A 139 5.21 -23.80 18.27
CA THR A 139 6.18 -23.38 17.26
C THR A 139 7.16 -24.51 16.92
N SER A 140 7.73 -25.19 17.91
CA SER A 140 8.61 -26.34 17.67
C SER A 140 7.90 -27.50 16.98
N GLN A 141 6.60 -27.68 17.22
CA GLN A 141 5.79 -28.67 16.50
C GLN A 141 5.62 -28.27 15.04
N LEU A 142 5.35 -27.00 14.73
CA LEU A 142 5.28 -26.50 13.37
C LEU A 142 6.61 -26.71 12.63
N GLU A 143 7.73 -26.39 13.27
CA GLU A 143 9.07 -26.61 12.72
C GLU A 143 9.32 -28.08 12.40
N ARG A 144 8.91 -28.99 13.30
CA ARG A 144 9.03 -30.43 13.06
C ARG A 144 8.19 -30.88 11.86
N LEU A 145 6.94 -30.43 11.80
CA LEU A 145 6.04 -30.72 10.68
C LEU A 145 6.59 -30.21 9.35
N LEU A 146 7.19 -29.02 9.32
CA LEU A 146 7.83 -28.47 8.12
C LEU A 146 9.03 -29.27 7.65
N LYS A 147 9.77 -29.92 8.57
CA LYS A 147 10.90 -30.80 8.23
C LYS A 147 10.41 -32.14 7.68
N GLU A 148 9.41 -32.73 8.34
CA GLU A 148 8.86 -34.05 7.98
C GLU A 148 8.04 -33.99 6.69
N ASN A 149 7.29 -32.90 6.47
CA ASN A 149 6.30 -32.76 5.41
C ASN A 149 6.51 -31.47 4.61
N HIS A 150 7.73 -31.27 4.11
CA HIS A 150 8.17 -30.04 3.48
C HIS A 150 7.40 -29.65 2.19
N GLU A 151 6.66 -30.58 1.58
CA GLU A 151 5.81 -30.34 0.40
C GLU A 151 4.30 -30.39 0.72
N ASP A 152 3.91 -30.41 2.00
CA ASP A 152 2.49 -30.33 2.37
C ASP A 152 1.98 -28.88 2.30
N LEU A 153 1.01 -28.64 1.41
CA LEU A 153 0.44 -27.30 1.17
C LEU A 153 -0.20 -26.70 2.41
N GLY A 154 -0.90 -27.51 3.22
CA GLY A 154 -1.59 -27.01 4.41
C GLY A 154 -0.64 -26.57 5.50
N ILE A 155 0.46 -27.32 5.69
CA ILE A 155 1.52 -26.98 6.64
C ILE A 155 2.29 -25.74 6.17
N ARG A 156 2.56 -25.62 4.87
CA ARG A 156 3.23 -24.43 4.30
C ARG A 156 2.38 -23.17 4.40
N GLN A 157 1.07 -23.27 4.15
CA GLN A 157 0.17 -22.13 4.36
C GLN A 157 0.03 -21.79 5.84
N LEU A 158 -0.04 -22.78 6.74
CA LEU A 158 -0.03 -22.54 8.18
C LEU A 158 1.24 -21.80 8.62
N HIS A 159 2.39 -22.20 8.11
CA HIS A 159 3.65 -21.51 8.38
C HIS A 159 3.64 -20.06 7.91
N LEU A 160 3.15 -19.79 6.69
CA LEU A 160 2.97 -18.43 6.20
C LEU A 160 2.07 -17.61 7.14
N HIS A 161 0.91 -18.16 7.53
CA HIS A 161 -0.02 -17.48 8.43
C HIS A 161 0.57 -17.23 9.81
N TRP A 162 1.37 -18.16 10.32
CA TRP A 162 2.07 -18.04 11.60
C TRP A 162 3.14 -16.94 11.59
N LEU A 163 3.91 -16.83 10.49
CA LEU A 163 4.89 -15.75 10.32
C LEU A 163 4.22 -14.38 10.14
N ASP A 164 3.09 -14.34 9.44
CA ASP A 164 2.45 -13.12 8.96
C ASP A 164 1.48 -12.46 9.97
N GLN A 165 1.77 -12.60 11.27
CA GLN A 165 1.04 -11.92 12.32
C GLN A 165 1.41 -10.43 12.38
N ASP A 166 0.45 -9.58 12.68
CA ASP A 166 0.57 -8.12 12.65
C ASP A 166 1.83 -7.58 13.35
N GLN A 167 2.15 -8.10 14.53
CA GLN A 167 3.31 -7.71 15.33
C GLN A 167 4.67 -8.13 14.74
N TYR A 168 4.67 -9.10 13.82
CA TYR A 168 5.88 -9.71 13.26
C TYR A 168 6.14 -9.29 11.80
N ARG A 169 5.15 -8.70 11.11
CA ARG A 169 5.24 -8.37 9.68
C ARG A 169 6.48 -7.58 9.29
N LYS A 170 6.90 -6.60 10.10
CA LYS A 170 8.09 -5.78 9.83
C LYS A 170 9.41 -6.50 10.14
N ALA A 171 9.39 -7.41 11.11
CA ALA A 171 10.58 -8.14 11.54
C ALA A 171 10.93 -9.29 10.59
N TYR A 172 9.92 -9.90 9.95
CA TYR A 172 10.08 -11.09 9.12
C TYR A 172 9.67 -10.86 7.65
N CYS A 173 9.83 -9.64 7.13
CA CYS A 173 9.44 -9.30 5.75
C CYS A 173 10.02 -10.26 4.70
N VAL A 174 11.29 -10.67 4.85
CA VAL A 174 11.98 -11.53 3.88
C VAL A 174 11.38 -12.95 3.92
N GLU A 175 11.22 -13.46 5.13
CA GLU A 175 10.72 -14.80 5.42
C GLU A 175 9.25 -14.93 5.00
N ILE A 176 8.43 -13.89 5.22
CA ILE A 176 7.04 -13.83 4.75
C ILE A 176 7.00 -13.81 3.21
N ALA A 177 7.83 -12.99 2.55
CA ALA A 177 7.85 -12.93 1.08
C ALA A 177 8.25 -14.28 0.46
N GLN A 178 9.26 -14.95 1.00
CA GLN A 178 9.71 -16.27 0.56
C GLN A 178 8.65 -17.36 0.84
N SER A 179 8.06 -17.37 2.04
CA SER A 179 7.03 -18.34 2.39
C SER A 179 5.77 -18.15 1.54
N ALA A 180 5.39 -16.91 1.24
CA ALA A 180 4.26 -16.58 0.37
C ALA A 180 4.51 -17.05 -1.07
N GLN A 181 5.72 -16.84 -1.60
CA GLN A 181 6.08 -17.35 -2.92
C GLN A 181 6.01 -18.87 -2.97
N ARG A 182 6.54 -19.56 -1.95
CA ARG A 182 6.53 -21.02 -1.91
C ARG A 182 5.11 -21.59 -1.92
N VAL A 183 4.20 -21.03 -1.12
CA VAL A 183 2.80 -21.46 -1.10
C VAL A 183 2.13 -21.17 -2.45
N TYR A 184 2.40 -20.00 -3.04
CA TYR A 184 1.91 -19.67 -4.38
C TYR A 184 2.37 -20.70 -5.43
N ASP A 185 3.66 -21.03 -5.49
CA ASP A 185 4.22 -21.99 -6.44
C ASP A 185 3.61 -23.39 -6.28
N MET A 186 3.29 -23.78 -5.05
CA MET A 186 2.62 -25.06 -4.78
C MET A 186 1.18 -25.06 -5.28
N ILE A 187 0.45 -23.94 -5.13
CA ILE A 187 -0.92 -23.79 -5.66
C ILE A 187 -0.90 -23.75 -7.20
N ASP A 188 0.07 -23.05 -7.79
CA ASP A 188 0.22 -22.91 -9.25
C ASP A 188 0.46 -24.26 -9.93
N LYS A 189 1.14 -25.19 -9.24
CA LYS A 189 1.41 -26.55 -9.73
C LYS A 189 0.26 -27.54 -9.51
N LEU A 190 -0.84 -27.14 -8.87
CA LEU A 190 -1.98 -28.04 -8.67
C LEU A 190 -2.61 -28.39 -10.03
N PRO A 191 -2.98 -29.66 -10.27
CA PRO A 191 -3.56 -30.09 -11.54
C PRO A 191 -4.93 -29.45 -11.82
N ARG A 192 -5.64 -29.04 -10.77
CA ARG A 192 -6.90 -28.32 -10.84
C ARG A 192 -6.94 -27.28 -9.74
N GLN A 193 -7.25 -26.05 -10.13
CA GLN A 193 -7.53 -24.95 -9.21
C GLN A 193 -9.03 -24.71 -9.14
N ASP A 194 -9.55 -24.80 -7.93
CA ASP A 194 -10.89 -24.37 -7.54
C ASP A 194 -10.88 -22.92 -7.02
N ASP A 195 -12.04 -22.42 -6.62
CA ASP A 195 -12.15 -21.03 -6.15
C ASP A 195 -11.41 -20.80 -4.83
N GLN A 196 -11.26 -21.83 -3.98
CA GLN A 196 -10.51 -21.71 -2.73
C GLN A 196 -9.01 -21.58 -2.98
N THR A 197 -8.46 -22.44 -3.83
CA THR A 197 -7.04 -22.40 -4.19
C THR A 197 -6.71 -21.12 -4.96
N ARG A 198 -7.58 -20.64 -5.85
CA ARG A 198 -7.42 -19.32 -6.51
C ARG A 198 -7.42 -18.17 -5.51
N LEU A 199 -8.36 -18.15 -4.56
CA LEU A 199 -8.42 -17.11 -3.54
C LEU A 199 -7.17 -17.14 -2.64
N ALA A 200 -6.71 -18.32 -2.24
CA ALA A 200 -5.46 -18.47 -1.50
C ALA A 200 -4.24 -17.99 -2.28
N ALA A 201 -4.17 -18.23 -3.60
CA ALA A 201 -3.09 -17.73 -4.46
C ALA A 201 -3.06 -16.20 -4.50
N ILE A 202 -4.22 -15.55 -4.64
CA ILE A 202 -4.35 -14.08 -4.55
C ILE A 202 -3.80 -13.56 -3.21
N TYR A 203 -4.20 -14.19 -2.10
CA TYR A 203 -3.74 -13.82 -0.77
C TYR A 203 -2.25 -14.07 -0.54
N CYS A 204 -1.65 -15.07 -1.20
CA CYS A 204 -0.21 -15.30 -1.21
C CYS A 204 0.52 -14.19 -2.00
N ALA A 205 0.03 -13.85 -3.19
CA ALA A 205 0.60 -12.75 -3.98
C ALA A 205 0.54 -11.43 -3.21
N TYR A 206 -0.58 -11.14 -2.54
CA TYR A 206 -0.73 -9.97 -1.67
C TYR A 206 0.29 -9.94 -0.53
N ARG A 207 0.45 -11.04 0.20
CA ARG A 207 1.43 -11.12 1.29
C ARG A 207 2.85 -10.93 0.82
N ARG A 208 3.21 -11.54 -0.32
CA ARG A 208 4.53 -11.35 -0.93
C ARG A 208 4.77 -9.89 -1.26
N ALA A 209 3.87 -9.27 -2.01
CA ALA A 209 4.02 -7.87 -2.42
C ALA A 209 4.04 -6.91 -1.21
N ARG A 210 3.16 -7.12 -0.22
CA ARG A 210 3.17 -6.31 1.02
C ARG A 210 4.45 -6.47 1.81
N ALA A 211 4.93 -7.70 1.99
CA ALA A 211 6.14 -7.97 2.77
C ALA A 211 7.38 -7.37 2.09
N LEU A 212 7.47 -7.46 0.75
CA LEU A 212 8.49 -6.74 -0.02
C LEU A 212 8.34 -5.23 0.17
N ALA A 213 7.16 -4.66 0.03
CA ALA A 213 6.95 -3.22 0.23
C ALA A 213 7.26 -2.74 1.66
N TYR A 214 7.14 -3.60 2.67
CA TYR A 214 7.54 -3.28 4.04
C TYR A 214 9.07 -3.24 4.23
N ARG A 215 9.86 -3.87 3.34
CA ARG A 215 11.33 -3.79 3.37
C ARG A 215 11.84 -2.37 3.17
N GLU A 216 11.04 -1.52 2.53
CA GLU A 216 11.38 -0.13 2.23
C GLU A 216 11.04 0.84 3.36
N LEU A 217 10.40 0.37 4.43
CA LEU A 217 10.12 1.21 5.59
C LEU A 217 11.43 1.67 6.23
N PRO A 218 11.58 2.96 6.62
CA PRO A 218 12.83 3.48 7.15
C PRO A 218 13.41 2.65 8.29
N GLU A 219 12.57 2.23 9.25
CA GLU A 219 12.97 1.42 10.39
C GLU A 219 13.40 0.00 10.01
N VAL A 220 12.91 -0.52 8.88
CA VAL A 220 13.29 -1.84 8.35
C VAL A 220 14.58 -1.73 7.55
N ILE A 221 14.74 -0.70 6.72
CA ILE A 221 15.98 -0.40 6.00
C ILE A 221 17.13 -0.21 6.99
N ALA A 222 16.92 0.57 8.06
CA ALA A 222 17.93 0.84 9.08
C ALA A 222 18.46 -0.44 9.74
N LYS A 223 17.58 -1.43 9.97
CA LYS A 223 17.95 -2.72 10.60
C LYS A 223 18.45 -3.75 9.59
N ARG A 224 17.93 -3.74 8.37
CA ARG A 224 18.20 -4.74 7.33
C ARG A 224 18.29 -4.06 5.96
N PRO A 225 19.43 -3.41 5.63
CA PRO A 225 19.59 -2.67 4.38
C PRO A 225 19.27 -3.49 3.13
N ILE A 226 18.84 -2.82 2.06
CA ILE A 226 18.65 -3.43 0.74
C ILE A 226 20.00 -3.38 0.01
N GLN A 227 20.60 -4.55 -0.20
CA GLN A 227 21.95 -4.65 -0.80
C GLN A 227 21.95 -4.36 -2.31
N ASN A 228 20.90 -4.80 -3.01
CA ASN A 228 20.75 -4.64 -4.46
C ASN A 228 19.40 -3.97 -4.77
N PRO A 229 19.36 -2.62 -4.87
CA PRO A 229 18.13 -1.88 -5.09
C PRO A 229 17.40 -2.24 -6.38
N ASP A 230 18.12 -2.49 -7.47
CA ASP A 230 17.53 -2.78 -8.79
C ASP A 230 16.86 -4.16 -8.83
N GLU A 231 17.52 -5.16 -8.26
CA GLU A 231 16.95 -6.50 -8.11
C GLU A 231 15.74 -6.47 -7.18
N PHE A 232 15.85 -5.77 -6.06
CA PHE A 232 14.74 -5.61 -5.12
C PHE A 232 13.53 -4.94 -5.77
N GLN A 233 13.75 -3.86 -6.54
CA GLN A 233 12.69 -3.18 -7.29
C GLN A 233 12.02 -4.14 -8.27
N THR A 234 12.80 -4.93 -9.00
CA THR A 234 12.29 -5.95 -9.92
C THR A 234 11.41 -6.98 -9.20
N GLN A 235 11.86 -7.46 -8.03
CA GLN A 235 11.09 -8.41 -7.21
C GLN A 235 9.78 -7.83 -6.71
N LEU A 236 9.80 -6.58 -6.21
CA LEU A 236 8.62 -5.89 -5.71
C LEU A 236 7.59 -5.66 -6.82
N LEU A 237 8.01 -5.11 -7.96
CA LEU A 237 7.12 -4.86 -9.10
C LEU A 237 6.52 -6.15 -9.64
N SER A 238 7.34 -7.19 -9.81
CA SER A 238 6.85 -8.50 -10.26
C SER A 238 5.81 -9.11 -9.31
N ALA A 239 6.03 -9.01 -7.99
CA ALA A 239 5.06 -9.50 -7.00
C ALA A 239 3.75 -8.69 -7.04
N TYR A 240 3.84 -7.37 -7.21
CA TYR A 240 2.68 -6.50 -7.30
C TYR A 240 1.89 -6.72 -8.60
N GLU A 241 2.57 -6.90 -9.74
CA GLU A 241 1.94 -7.24 -11.01
C GLU A 241 1.25 -8.59 -10.97
N LEU A 242 1.85 -9.59 -10.32
CA LEU A 242 1.22 -10.89 -10.08
C LEU A 242 -0.07 -10.75 -9.26
N LEU A 243 -0.06 -9.94 -8.20
CA LEU A 243 -1.28 -9.68 -7.43
C LEU A 243 -2.37 -9.07 -8.33
N ARG A 244 -2.02 -8.05 -9.13
CA ARG A 244 -2.97 -7.36 -10.00
C ARG A 244 -3.52 -8.25 -11.10
N SER A 245 -2.73 -9.16 -11.64
CA SER A 245 -3.20 -10.10 -12.67
C SER A 245 -4.19 -11.12 -12.11
N LEU A 246 -4.07 -11.50 -10.83
CA LEU A 246 -4.94 -12.46 -10.17
C LEU A 246 -6.20 -11.82 -9.57
N ALA A 247 -6.04 -10.72 -8.85
CA ALA A 247 -7.14 -10.06 -8.11
C ALA A 247 -7.90 -9.02 -8.95
N GLY A 248 -7.32 -8.61 -10.08
CA GLY A 248 -7.77 -7.43 -10.81
C GLY A 248 -7.29 -6.13 -10.17
N PRO A 249 -7.59 -4.98 -10.81
CA PRO A 249 -7.20 -3.67 -10.29
C PRO A 249 -8.05 -3.27 -9.07
N GLN A 250 -7.40 -2.69 -8.05
CA GLN A 250 -8.08 -2.04 -6.91
C GLN A 250 -9.10 -2.96 -6.22
N ALA A 251 -8.70 -4.20 -5.92
CA ALA A 251 -9.47 -5.08 -5.05
C ALA A 251 -9.51 -4.48 -3.63
N ALA A 252 -10.70 -4.41 -3.03
CA ALA A 252 -10.95 -3.73 -1.77
C ALA A 252 -10.02 -4.20 -0.64
N GLU A 253 -9.76 -5.51 -0.57
CA GLU A 253 -8.89 -6.14 0.44
C GLU A 253 -7.43 -5.67 0.39
N PHE A 254 -6.97 -5.22 -0.78
CA PHE A 254 -5.55 -4.95 -1.02
C PHE A 254 -5.27 -3.47 -1.27
N ILE A 255 -6.28 -2.60 -1.08
CA ILE A 255 -6.20 -1.19 -1.44
C ILE A 255 -5.05 -0.44 -0.75
N LEU A 256 -4.72 -0.79 0.49
CA LEU A 256 -3.60 -0.17 1.21
C LEU A 256 -2.23 -0.49 0.58
N LEU A 257 -2.12 -1.59 -0.17
CA LEU A 257 -0.92 -1.86 -0.96
C LEU A 257 -0.89 -0.97 -2.21
N ASP A 258 -2.00 -0.82 -2.93
CA ASP A 258 -2.10 0.10 -4.07
C ASP A 258 -1.76 1.53 -3.67
N VAL A 259 -2.31 2.00 -2.54
CA VAL A 259 -1.97 3.32 -1.95
C VAL A 259 -0.47 3.43 -1.66
N ARG A 260 0.17 2.38 -1.14
CA ARG A 260 1.63 2.40 -0.90
C ARG A 260 2.41 2.47 -2.22
N MET A 261 2.02 1.70 -3.23
CA MET A 261 2.70 1.70 -4.53
C MET A 261 2.59 3.07 -5.20
N LEU A 262 1.44 3.74 -5.12
CA LEU A 262 1.27 5.10 -5.63
C LEU A 262 2.15 6.11 -4.88
N ARG A 263 2.18 6.05 -3.53
CA ARG A 263 3.05 6.92 -2.71
C ARG A 263 4.54 6.71 -3.01
N ARG A 264 4.95 5.47 -3.23
CA ARG A 264 6.33 5.13 -3.61
C ARG A 264 6.76 5.87 -4.89
N ASP A 265 5.84 5.94 -5.85
CA ASP A 265 6.07 6.58 -7.14
C ASP A 265 5.73 8.09 -7.12
N HIS A 266 5.50 8.67 -5.92
CA HIS A 266 5.14 10.08 -5.68
C HIS A 266 3.79 10.54 -6.25
N TRP A 267 2.85 9.63 -6.49
CA TRP A 267 1.48 9.92 -6.94
C TRP A 267 0.54 10.13 -5.75
N ASN A 268 0.84 11.11 -4.90
CA ASN A 268 0.23 11.25 -3.59
C ASN A 268 -1.25 11.69 -3.63
N GLY A 269 -1.63 12.57 -4.55
CA GLY A 269 -3.02 12.99 -4.77
C GLY A 269 -3.87 11.84 -5.31
N THR A 270 -3.33 11.05 -6.23
CA THR A 270 -3.97 9.81 -6.70
C THR A 270 -4.13 8.81 -5.55
N ALA A 271 -3.09 8.63 -4.72
CA ALA A 271 -3.14 7.78 -3.55
C ALA A 271 -4.18 8.25 -2.52
N LEU A 272 -4.29 9.57 -2.32
CA LEU A 272 -5.26 10.19 -1.42
C LEU A 272 -6.70 9.95 -1.93
N CYS A 273 -6.96 10.21 -3.21
CA CYS A 273 -8.26 9.92 -3.81
C CYS A 273 -8.62 8.43 -3.74
N LEU A 274 -7.65 7.54 -3.95
CA LEU A 274 -7.85 6.10 -3.85
C LEU A 274 -8.23 5.67 -2.42
N LEU A 275 -7.57 6.29 -1.43
CA LEU A 275 -7.85 6.08 -0.01
C LEU A 275 -9.28 6.51 0.35
N GLU A 276 -9.69 7.71 -0.08
CA GLU A 276 -11.05 8.22 0.13
C GLU A 276 -12.11 7.36 -0.58
N ASP A 277 -11.86 6.94 -1.82
CA ASP A 277 -12.77 6.08 -2.60
C ASP A 277 -13.06 4.74 -1.91
N HIS A 278 -12.20 4.27 -1.00
CA HIS A 278 -12.29 2.96 -0.32
C HIS A 278 -12.31 3.05 1.22
N ALA A 279 -12.64 4.21 1.80
CA ALA A 279 -12.59 4.40 3.25
C ALA A 279 -13.47 3.41 4.04
N ASP A 280 -14.58 2.96 3.45
CA ASP A 280 -15.56 2.03 4.06
C ASP A 280 -15.04 0.59 4.24
N VAL A 281 -14.02 0.20 3.48
CA VAL A 281 -13.42 -1.14 3.55
C VAL A 281 -12.09 -1.17 4.30
N ILE A 282 -11.54 0.00 4.63
CA ILE A 282 -10.29 0.14 5.36
C ILE A 282 -10.60 0.26 6.85
N ASP A 283 -9.82 -0.44 7.68
CA ASP A 283 -9.89 -0.25 9.13
C ASP A 283 -9.64 1.22 9.50
N ARG A 284 -10.50 1.78 10.37
CA ARG A 284 -10.55 3.21 10.69
C ARG A 284 -9.19 3.76 11.11
N LYS A 285 -8.40 2.99 11.87
CA LYS A 285 -7.05 3.40 12.29
C LYS A 285 -6.14 3.62 11.10
N TRP A 286 -6.11 2.67 10.18
CA TRP A 286 -5.25 2.74 9.01
C TRP A 286 -5.72 3.80 8.02
N TYR A 287 -7.02 4.00 7.84
CA TYR A 287 -7.56 5.09 7.01
C TYR A 287 -7.09 6.46 7.51
N LEU A 288 -7.34 6.79 8.78
CA LEU A 288 -7.00 8.10 9.34
C LEU A 288 -5.49 8.35 9.35
N LYS A 289 -4.72 7.34 9.77
CA LYS A 289 -3.25 7.43 9.74
C LYS A 289 -2.74 7.70 8.34
N LYS A 290 -3.21 6.95 7.34
CA LYS A 290 -2.73 7.08 5.95
C LYS A 290 -3.16 8.40 5.31
N ARG A 291 -4.36 8.91 5.60
CA ARG A 291 -4.80 10.22 5.13
C ARG A 291 -3.87 11.32 5.64
N ARG A 292 -3.59 11.34 6.95
CA ARG A 292 -2.63 12.26 7.57
C ARG A 292 -1.25 12.15 6.93
N ASP A 293 -0.72 10.93 6.79
CA ASP A 293 0.62 10.72 6.21
C ASP A 293 0.69 11.25 4.76
N ILE A 294 -0.33 10.99 3.93
CA ILE A 294 -0.34 11.43 2.52
C ILE A 294 -0.46 12.95 2.41
N LEU A 295 -1.28 13.59 3.25
CA LEU A 295 -1.39 15.05 3.29
C LEU A 295 -0.06 15.70 3.68
N ARG A 296 0.71 15.08 4.57
CA ARG A 296 2.09 15.49 4.89
C ARG A 296 3.04 15.30 3.72
N ASP A 297 2.95 14.18 3.01
CA ASP A 297 3.76 13.91 1.80
C ASP A 297 3.44 14.89 0.65
N LEU A 298 2.25 15.47 0.62
CA LEU A 298 1.84 16.56 -0.29
C LEU A 298 2.27 17.95 0.20
N HIS A 299 2.82 18.05 1.40
CA HIS A 299 3.12 19.32 2.08
C HIS A 299 1.89 20.23 2.29
N TRP A 300 0.70 19.62 2.43
CA TRP A 300 -0.55 20.33 2.67
C TRP A 300 -0.79 20.53 4.17
N THR A 301 -0.14 21.54 4.75
CA THR A 301 -0.06 21.74 6.21
C THR A 301 -1.44 21.82 6.90
N PHE A 302 -2.33 22.70 6.45
CA PHE A 302 -3.64 22.89 7.08
C PHE A 302 -4.48 21.60 7.16
N PRO A 303 -4.76 20.89 6.05
CA PRO A 303 -5.50 19.64 6.14
C PRO A 303 -4.69 18.52 6.82
N ALA A 304 -3.36 18.52 6.74
CA ALA A 304 -2.53 17.54 7.44
C ALA A 304 -2.61 17.69 8.97
N ASP A 305 -2.61 18.92 9.48
CA ASP A 305 -2.74 19.22 10.91
C ASP A 305 -4.13 18.85 11.43
N GLU A 306 -5.17 19.16 10.65
CA GLU A 306 -6.54 18.74 10.94
C GLU A 306 -6.67 17.20 10.98
N ALA A 307 -6.10 16.51 9.98
CA ALA A 307 -6.07 15.05 9.95
C ALA A 307 -5.28 14.46 11.12
N ALA A 308 -4.20 15.12 11.55
CA ALA A 308 -3.40 14.71 12.71
C ALA A 308 -4.20 14.84 14.01
N ALA A 309 -4.93 15.94 14.20
CA ALA A 309 -5.79 16.15 15.35
C ALA A 309 -6.88 15.07 15.47
N ILE A 310 -7.55 14.74 14.35
CA ILE A 310 -8.58 13.68 14.31
C ILE A 310 -7.99 12.31 14.64
N TYR A 311 -6.79 12.00 14.12
CA TYR A 311 -6.11 10.75 14.43
C TYR A 311 -5.72 10.66 15.90
N ALA A 312 -5.14 11.72 16.48
CA ALA A 312 -4.76 11.76 17.89
C ALA A 312 -5.98 11.67 18.82
N GLN A 313 -7.09 12.30 18.45
CA GLN A 313 -8.35 12.18 19.20
C GLN A 313 -8.91 10.75 19.15
N SER A 314 -8.79 10.07 18.00
CA SER A 314 -9.36 8.73 17.79
C SER A 314 -8.46 7.60 18.34
N PHE A 315 -7.14 7.81 18.36
CA PHE A 315 -6.12 6.83 18.71
C PHE A 315 -4.98 7.48 19.52
N PRO A 316 -5.25 7.96 20.75
CA PRO A 316 -4.32 8.79 21.53
C PRO A 316 -3.05 8.04 21.93
N GLU A 317 -3.16 6.76 22.30
CA GLU A 317 -1.99 5.95 22.70
C GLU A 317 -1.02 5.75 21.53
N GLU A 318 -1.55 5.47 20.34
CA GLU A 318 -0.72 5.28 19.15
C GLU A 318 -0.16 6.58 18.60
N ALA A 319 -0.90 7.69 18.70
CA ALA A 319 -0.38 9.00 18.35
C ALA A 319 0.80 9.38 19.27
N ALA A 320 0.67 9.18 20.58
CA ALA A 320 1.75 9.44 21.54
C ALA A 320 2.98 8.54 21.30
N ALA A 321 2.79 7.27 20.94
CA ALA A 321 3.89 6.37 20.61
C ALA A 321 4.64 6.78 19.33
N GLU A 322 3.99 7.46 18.39
CA GLU A 322 4.61 7.95 17.16
C GLU A 322 5.46 9.23 17.37
N GLU A 323 5.14 10.05 18.36
CA GLU A 323 5.91 11.27 18.69
C GLU A 323 7.25 10.96 19.37
N GLN A 324 7.42 9.74 19.90
CA GLN A 324 8.62 9.31 20.62
C GLN A 324 9.68 8.64 19.73
N LEU A 325 9.39 8.45 18.43
CA LEU A 325 10.24 7.74 17.46
C LEU A 325 11.03 8.70 16.57
#